data_AF-A0A6L6EE41-F1
#
_entry.id   AF-A0A6L6EE41-F1
#
_cell.length_a   1.000
_cell.length_b   1.000
_cell.length_c   1.000
_cell.angle_alpha   90.00
_cell.angle_beta   90.00
_cell.angle_gamma   90.00
#
_symmetry.space_group_name_H-M   'P 1'
#
loop_
_entity.id
_entity.type
_entity.pdbx_description
1 polymer ?
#
loop_
_entity_poly.entity_id
_entity_poly.type
_entity_poly.pdbx_seq_one_letter_code
_entity_poly.pdbx_strand_id
1 'polypeptide(L)' 'TGEPLQVAGGATLDGIGSPFISRIEGDATGVIGLSMSDLFEMVTSLGHSWHKLRQIGSAI' A
#
# COMPACT_ATOMS: atom_id res chain seq x y z
N THR A 1 -13.71 -17.90 -2.49
CA THR A 1 -13.10 -16.70 -3.10
C THR A 1 -11.65 -16.94 -3.48
N GLY A 2 -10.87 -17.67 -2.69
CA GLY A 2 -9.47 -17.98 -3.01
C GLY A 2 -8.48 -16.88 -2.58
N GLU A 3 -8.98 -15.67 -2.28
CA GLU A 3 -8.21 -14.53 -1.76
C GLU A 3 -7.25 -14.90 -0.62
N PRO A 4 -7.65 -15.68 0.42
CA PRO A 4 -6.72 -16.02 1.50
C PRO A 4 -5.48 -16.81 1.08
N LEU A 5 -5.54 -17.50 -0.07
CA LEU A 5 -4.40 -18.28 -0.59
C LEU A 5 -3.37 -17.42 -1.32
N GLN A 6 -3.69 -16.16 -1.61
CA GLN A 6 -2.87 -15.26 -2.43
C GLN A 6 -2.20 -14.15 -1.61
N VAL A 7 -2.44 -14.09 -0.30
CA VAL A 7 -2.04 -12.95 0.54
C VAL A 7 -1.44 -13.40 1.87
N ALA A 8 -0.55 -12.59 2.42
CA ALA A 8 0.01 -12.85 3.74
C ALA A 8 -1.09 -12.79 4.81
N GLY A 9 -1.12 -13.77 5.73
CA GLY A 9 -2.08 -13.80 6.84
C GLY A 9 -3.53 -14.12 6.44
N GLY A 10 -3.82 -14.31 5.15
CA GLY A 10 -5.13 -14.78 4.68
C GLY A 10 -6.24 -13.73 4.62
N ALA A 11 -5.94 -12.44 4.81
CA ALA A 11 -6.90 -11.35 4.71
C ALA A 11 -6.24 -10.08 4.14
N THR A 12 -7.03 -9.25 3.46
CA THR A 12 -6.62 -7.94 2.95
C THR A 12 -7.46 -6.82 3.56
N LEU A 13 -6.91 -5.60 3.59
CA LEU A 13 -7.63 -4.41 4.08
C LEU A 13 -8.73 -3.94 3.12
N ASP A 14 -8.59 -4.25 1.84
CA ASP A 14 -9.43 -3.75 0.74
C ASP A 14 -10.25 -4.85 0.05
N GLY A 15 -10.09 -6.11 0.46
CA GLY A 15 -10.82 -7.25 -0.07
C GLY A 15 -11.95 -7.74 0.84
N ILE A 16 -12.33 -9.00 0.65
CA ILE A 16 -13.52 -9.59 1.27
C ILE A 16 -13.30 -9.84 2.77
N GLY A 17 -12.04 -9.90 3.22
CA GLY A 17 -11.67 -9.98 4.63
C GLY A 17 -11.89 -8.68 5.42
N SER A 18 -12.04 -7.53 4.74
CA SER A 18 -12.08 -6.21 5.37
C SER A 18 -13.16 -6.03 6.46
N PRO A 19 -14.38 -6.60 6.37
CA PRO A 19 -15.40 -6.42 7.41
C PRO A 19 -15.05 -7.08 8.75
N PHE A 20 -14.08 -7.99 8.76
CA PHE A 20 -13.63 -8.67 9.99
C PHE A 20 -12.53 -7.89 10.73
N ILE A 21 -12.03 -6.80 10.17
CA ILE A 21 -10.92 -6.01 10.71
C ILE A 21 -11.49 -4.91 11.60
N SER A 22 -11.34 -5.07 12.92
CA SER A 22 -11.92 -4.15 13.91
C SER A 22 -11.07 -2.90 14.18
N ARG A 23 -9.75 -2.99 13.98
CA ARG A 23 -8.80 -1.90 14.19
C ARG A 23 -7.52 -2.15 13.41
N ILE A 24 -6.88 -1.05 13.00
CA ILE A 24 -5.50 -1.01 12.50
C ILE A 24 -4.69 -0.15 13.48
N GLU A 25 -3.50 -0.62 13.85
CA GLU A 25 -2.51 0.15 14.59
C GLU A 25 -1.24 0.26 13.75
N GLY A 26 -0.78 1.48 13.47
CA GLY A 26 0.32 1.75 12.54
C GLY A 26 -0.17 2.26 11.18
N ASP A 27 0.54 1.91 10.11
CA ASP A 27 0.28 2.40 8.75
C ASP A 27 -0.56 1.43 7.91
N ALA A 28 -1.77 1.85 7.57
CA ALA A 28 -2.69 1.08 6.74
C ALA A 28 -2.15 0.80 5.33
N THR A 29 -1.43 1.75 4.72
CA THR A 29 -0.86 1.54 3.38
C THR A 29 0.32 0.56 3.42
N GLY A 30 1.12 0.63 4.48
CA GLY A 30 2.12 -0.39 4.80
C GLY A 30 1.53 -1.79 4.94
N VAL A 31 0.36 -1.94 5.57
CA VAL A 31 -0.33 -3.25 5.67
C VAL A 31 -0.79 -3.77 4.30
N ILE A 32 -1.20 -2.89 3.38
CA ILE A 32 -1.52 -3.27 1.99
C ILE A 32 -0.23 -3.76 1.27
N GLY A 33 0.92 -3.19 1.61
CA GLY A 33 2.22 -3.67 1.15
C GLY A 33 3.27 -2.57 0.90
N LEU A 34 2.90 -1.29 1.01
CA LEU A 34 3.84 -0.18 0.83
C LEU A 34 3.39 1.05 1.62
N SER A 35 4.25 1.54 2.50
CA SER A 35 3.99 2.79 3.20
C SER A 35 4.04 3.97 2.25
N MET A 36 2.89 4.59 2.00
CA MET A 36 2.80 5.75 1.12
C MET A 36 3.35 7.01 1.78
N SER A 37 3.24 7.10 3.11
CA SER A 37 3.81 8.19 3.91
C SER A 37 5.33 8.14 3.86
N ASP A 38 5.93 6.99 4.17
CA ASP A 38 7.40 6.84 4.14
C ASP A 38 7.93 7.00 2.71
N LEU A 39 7.21 6.46 1.72
CA LEU A 39 7.58 6.64 0.32
C LEU A 39 7.57 8.12 -0.08
N PHE A 40 6.55 8.89 0.32
CA PHE A 40 6.48 10.31 0.06
C PHE A 40 7.66 11.07 0.70
N GLU A 41 7.99 10.76 1.95
CA GLU A 41 9.13 11.36 2.65
C GLU A 41 10.47 11.00 1.98
N MET A 42 10.66 9.74 1.58
CA MET A 42 11.87 9.32 0.87
C MET A 42 12.01 10.01 -0.49
N VAL A 43 10.94 10.06 -1.28
CA VAL A 43 10.95 10.73 -2.59
C VAL A 43 11.29 12.21 -2.46
N THR A 44 10.66 12.90 -1.50
CA THR A 44 10.86 14.33 -1.29
C THR A 44 12.24 14.63 -0.71
N SER A 45 12.76 13.79 0.19
CA SER A 45 14.11 13.94 0.74
C SER A 45 15.22 13.72 -0.30
N LEU A 46 14.96 12.90 -1.32
CA LEU A 46 15.83 12.76 -2.49
C LEU A 46 15.72 13.91 -3.49
N GLY A 47 14.89 14.92 -3.22
CA GLY A 47 14.72 16.10 -4.08
C GLY A 47 13.78 15.89 -5.26
N HIS A 48 13.02 14.80 -5.29
CA HIS A 48 12.06 14.53 -6.35
C HIS A 48 10.66 15.05 -5.99
N SER A 49 9.92 15.51 -7.01
CA SER A 49 8.53 15.96 -6.82
C SER A 49 7.58 14.76 -6.90
N TRP A 50 6.85 14.51 -5.82
CA TRP A 50 5.83 13.46 -5.75
C TRP A 50 4.85 13.49 -6.94
N HIS A 51 4.33 14.67 -7.27
CA HIS A 51 3.36 14.84 -8.37
C HIS A 51 3.93 14.54 -9.77
N LYS A 52 5.26 14.50 -9.91
CA LYS A 52 5.94 14.20 -11.18
C LYS A 52 6.27 12.70 -11.36
N LEU A 53 6.14 11.87 -10.31
CA LEU A 53 6.48 10.45 -10.38
C LEU A 53 5.53 9.59 -11.24
N ARG A 54 4.35 10.11 -11.59
CA ARG A 54 3.32 9.39 -12.37
C ARG A 54 3.79 8.93 -13.76
N GLN A 55 4.87 9.50 -14.31
CA GLN A 55 5.32 9.21 -15.67
C GLN A 55 6.07 7.89 -15.84
N ILE A 56 6.53 7.25 -14.76
CA ILE A 56 7.43 6.08 -14.85
C ILE A 56 6.68 4.79 -15.26
N GLY A 57 5.36 4.73 -15.08
CA GLY A 57 4.56 3.52 -15.36
C GLY A 57 3.99 3.38 -16.78
N SER A 58 4.24 4.32 -17.69
CA SER A 58 3.67 4.26 -19.06
C SER A 58 4.49 3.42 -20.05
N ALA A 59 5.60 2.81 -19.61
CA ALA A 59 6.54 2.08 -20.44
C ALA A 59 6.62 0.57 -20.15
N ILE A 60 5.65 0.04 -19.39
CA ILE A 60 5.42 -1.40 -19.18
C ILE A 60 3.97 -1.68 -19.58
#